data_AF-A0A2N9NVR7-F1
#
_entry.id   AF-A0A2N9NVR7-F1
#
_cell.length_a   1.000
_cell.length_b   1.000
_cell.length_c   1.000
_cell.angle_alpha   90.00
_cell.angle_beta   90.00
_cell.angle_gamma   90.00
#
_symmetry.space_group_name_H-M   'P 1'
#
loop_
_entity.id
_entity.type
_entity.pdbx_description
1 polymer ?
#
loop_
_entity_poly.entity_id
_entity_poly.type
_entity_poly.pdbx_seq_one_letter_code
_entity_poly.pdbx_strand_id
1 'polypeptide(L)'
;MKVAGEGEYTGQYLVNLEIVPEGKTSLDRLELEIPVSDPVDTCYSYSSRDSMLLYKKDHPWTGQPQEGELWNNLSDRTSRPYILYLGNGERGLYWYTDSYEGFWLDPNQPHVFIEKRKNATVLRIAFLNRTVVLDHPRHIRFAVFAVPCKPLPPDARAMQWNNDRMHIGITGWWGTIGCFTLPMDDQQWQDWIAAKPFDFKGKPAPGDFPLTPVPPRDDTGRWLVQKGHEYASYCNDMIGYLQPELKVFAGEWVGVSDPPVSPDGSLLGYKDQHGNSIWPEPEQRTVFGMDPGVQSFYDFKAYHFYLQAKNAFAGGHWWDWAGLTEGNSLERGEMYLNDEGQREPRSNLFLVRAFYHRLARVVQELDLPDANNVYAPGVVFQVPWLTRLCAIESLYLESDLDDMFDAWGVDRYRMQIGKYSGIPVQNCMNIPINFKDHRARTVLALALLHDNGVFGLEGGNPCTDLLRKVGALDESATWIPYWRSQAVASASQPGLLITAYRMDSPKRLSLVVVNPGPSDVQADITVPGCDKATDLETDTAFSFAGGRIANLTVKRHDFRLVILYSAT
;
A
#
# COMPACT_ATOMS: atom_id res chain seq x y z
N MET A 1 -18.17 -0.29 32.56
CA MET A 1 -17.45 -0.36 31.27
C MET A 1 -16.71 -1.70 31.22
N LYS A 2 -16.87 -2.47 30.14
CA LYS A 2 -16.11 -3.69 29.88
C LYS A 2 -15.28 -3.48 28.62
N VAL A 3 -14.02 -3.88 28.66
CA VAL A 3 -13.11 -3.80 27.52
C VAL A 3 -12.64 -5.21 27.23
N ALA A 4 -12.90 -5.69 26.02
CA ALA A 4 -12.34 -6.92 25.49
C ALA A 4 -11.36 -6.57 24.37
N GLY A 5 -10.19 -7.21 24.38
CA GLY A 5 -9.17 -7.02 23.36
C GLY A 5 -8.73 -8.36 22.79
N GLU A 6 -8.49 -8.38 21.48
CA GLU A 6 -7.94 -9.52 20.75
C GLU A 6 -6.68 -9.07 20.02
N GLY A 7 -5.54 -9.67 20.38
CA GLY A 7 -4.26 -9.43 19.74
C GLY A 7 -3.98 -10.51 18.70
N GLU A 8 -3.67 -10.10 17.48
CA GLU A 8 -3.32 -10.99 16.39
C GLU A 8 -1.80 -11.03 16.17
N TYR A 9 -1.29 -12.17 15.68
CA TYR A 9 0.14 -12.37 15.41
C TYR A 9 0.74 -11.31 14.46
N THR A 10 -0.10 -10.77 13.58
CA THR A 10 0.30 -9.76 12.60
C THR A 10 0.47 -8.38 13.21
N GLY A 11 0.12 -8.16 14.49
CA GLY A 11 0.27 -6.89 15.21
C GLY A 11 -1.00 -6.06 15.38
N GLN A 12 -2.16 -6.51 14.87
CA GLN A 12 -3.43 -5.84 15.14
C GLN A 12 -3.84 -6.14 16.59
N TYR A 13 -4.36 -5.13 17.27
CA TYR A 13 -5.10 -5.28 18.50
C TYR A 13 -6.51 -4.75 18.31
N LEU A 14 -7.47 -5.64 18.14
CA LEU A 14 -8.89 -5.32 18.01
C LEU A 14 -9.47 -5.08 19.40
N VAL A 15 -10.19 -3.98 19.58
CA VAL A 15 -10.82 -3.59 20.83
C VAL A 15 -12.34 -3.55 20.65
N ASN A 16 -13.04 -4.28 21.52
CA ASN A 16 -14.48 -4.20 21.70
C ASN A 16 -14.76 -3.58 23.06
N LEU A 17 -15.28 -2.36 23.03
CA LEU A 17 -15.65 -1.58 24.20
C LEU A 17 -17.16 -1.68 24.41
N GLU A 18 -17.58 -2.23 25.55
CA GLU A 18 -18.99 -2.29 25.96
C GLU A 18 -19.24 -1.34 27.14
N ILE A 19 -20.14 -0.38 26.94
CA ILE A 19 -20.57 0.58 27.96
C ILE A 19 -21.97 0.19 28.40
N VAL A 20 -22.08 -0.49 29.54
CA VAL A 20 -23.37 -0.90 30.13
C VAL A 20 -23.75 0.08 31.24
N PRO A 21 -24.79 0.91 31.07
CA PRO A 21 -25.29 1.76 32.15
C PRO A 21 -26.12 0.93 33.16
N GLU A 22 -25.96 1.18 34.46
CA GLU A 22 -26.79 0.55 35.52
C GLU A 22 -28.19 1.18 35.65
N GLY A 23 -28.44 2.24 34.89
CA GLY A 23 -29.67 3.02 34.81
C GLY A 23 -29.42 4.27 33.96
N LYS A 24 -30.41 5.16 33.81
CA LYS A 24 -30.21 6.40 33.05
C LYS A 24 -29.08 7.23 33.64
N THR A 25 -27.95 7.29 32.94
CA THR A 25 -26.71 7.92 33.42
C THR A 25 -26.28 9.00 32.44
N SER A 26 -26.04 10.22 32.93
CA SER A 26 -25.49 11.28 32.10
C SER A 26 -23.97 11.11 31.96
N LEU A 27 -23.46 11.17 30.74
CA LEU A 27 -22.03 11.15 30.45
C LEU A 27 -21.68 12.33 29.54
N ASP A 28 -20.78 13.19 29.99
CA ASP A 28 -20.41 14.41 29.27
C ASP A 28 -19.42 14.15 28.13
N ARG A 29 -18.45 13.25 28.37
CA ARG A 29 -17.38 12.95 27.43
C ARG A 29 -16.78 11.58 27.71
N LEU A 30 -16.34 10.89 26.67
CA LEU A 30 -15.54 9.68 26.77
C LEU A 30 -14.54 9.64 25.64
N GLU A 31 -13.26 9.44 25.98
CA GLU A 31 -12.18 9.50 25.02
C GLU A 31 -11.16 8.38 25.25
N LEU A 32 -10.51 7.98 24.16
CA LEU A 32 -9.28 7.23 24.13
C LEU A 32 -8.12 8.21 23.93
N GLU A 33 -7.16 8.23 24.85
CA GLU A 33 -5.88 8.91 24.66
C GLU A 33 -4.77 7.87 24.41
N ILE A 34 -4.00 8.04 23.34
CA ILE A 34 -2.87 7.18 23.00
C ILE A 34 -1.60 8.03 22.90
N PRO A 35 -0.72 8.00 23.92
CA PRO A 35 0.56 8.68 23.84
C PRO A 35 1.52 7.93 22.91
N VAL A 36 1.98 8.57 21.85
CA VAL A 36 3.02 8.07 20.95
C VAL A 36 4.35 8.73 21.31
N SER A 37 5.36 7.91 21.60
CA SER A 37 6.67 8.39 22.02
C SER A 37 7.40 9.12 20.89
N ASP A 38 8.00 10.26 21.23
CA ASP A 38 8.78 11.05 20.29
C ASP A 38 10.04 10.34 19.73
N PRO A 39 10.49 10.73 18.52
CA PRO A 39 9.90 11.76 17.67
C PRO A 39 8.67 11.25 16.90
N VAL A 40 7.69 12.12 16.67
CA VAL A 40 6.58 11.92 15.73
C VAL A 40 6.65 13.05 14.70
N ASP A 41 6.77 12.70 13.42
CA ASP A 41 6.94 13.67 12.33
C ASP A 41 6.00 13.43 11.14
N THR A 42 5.11 12.45 11.26
CA THR A 42 4.12 12.09 10.23
C THR A 42 2.78 11.84 10.88
N CYS A 43 1.74 12.43 10.30
CA CYS A 43 0.36 12.01 10.52
C CYS A 43 -0.40 11.92 9.20
N TYR A 44 -1.20 10.88 9.08
CA TYR A 44 -2.05 10.65 7.94
C TYR A 44 -3.45 10.24 8.38
N SER A 45 -4.45 10.69 7.63
CA SER A 45 -5.85 10.32 7.81
C SER A 45 -6.44 9.86 6.50
N TYR A 46 -7.32 8.87 6.61
CA TYR A 46 -8.04 8.34 5.49
C TYR A 46 -9.52 8.18 5.78
N SER A 47 -10.35 8.62 4.83
CA SER A 47 -11.76 8.30 4.70
C SER A 47 -12.11 7.95 3.24
N SER A 48 -13.21 7.22 3.02
CA SER A 48 -13.71 6.86 1.68
C SER A 48 -13.92 8.05 0.74
N ARG A 49 -14.21 9.21 1.31
CA ARG A 49 -14.53 10.43 0.56
C ARG A 49 -13.32 11.35 0.40
N ASP A 50 -12.32 11.22 1.28
CA ASP A 50 -11.13 12.05 1.32
C ASP A 50 -9.94 11.31 1.94
N SER A 51 -8.80 11.34 1.26
CA SER A 51 -7.52 10.92 1.81
C SER A 51 -6.64 12.14 2.03
N MET A 52 -6.18 12.39 3.26
CA MET A 52 -5.43 13.61 3.60
C MET A 52 -4.18 13.31 4.42
N LEU A 53 -3.03 13.80 3.95
CA LEU A 53 -1.84 13.92 4.79
C LEU A 53 -2.06 15.09 5.74
N LEU A 54 -2.18 14.80 7.04
CA LEU A 54 -2.59 15.78 8.04
C LEU A 54 -1.42 16.56 8.64
N TYR A 55 -0.20 16.04 8.52
CA TYR A 55 1.00 16.65 9.08
C TYR A 55 2.23 16.43 8.18
N LYS A 56 2.93 17.52 7.81
CA LYS A 56 4.29 17.49 7.24
C LYS A 56 5.25 18.17 8.20
N LYS A 57 6.51 17.70 8.27
CA LYS A 57 7.58 18.35 9.04
C LYS A 57 8.00 19.71 8.45
N ASP A 58 7.75 19.93 7.16
CA ASP A 58 8.09 21.15 6.40
C ASP A 58 6.84 21.85 5.80
N HIS A 59 5.64 21.58 6.34
CA HIS A 59 4.48 22.42 6.01
C HIS A 59 4.77 23.84 6.53
N PRO A 60 4.41 24.93 5.82
CA PRO A 60 4.65 26.31 6.26
C PRO A 60 4.01 26.68 7.63
N TRP A 61 3.31 25.74 8.27
CA TRP A 61 2.61 25.89 9.54
C TRP A 61 3.22 25.04 10.69
N THR A 62 4.18 24.13 10.46
CA THR A 62 4.58 23.09 11.43
C THR A 62 6.10 22.91 11.57
N GLY A 63 6.85 24.03 11.66
CA GLY A 63 8.16 23.96 12.32
C GLY A 63 8.09 23.18 13.64
N GLN A 64 9.22 22.65 14.15
CA GLN A 64 9.33 21.85 15.40
C GLN A 64 8.06 21.88 16.26
N PRO A 65 7.23 20.81 16.26
CA PRO A 65 5.88 20.87 16.80
C PRO A 65 5.94 21.43 18.22
N GLN A 66 5.31 22.59 18.43
CA GLN A 66 5.24 23.24 19.74
C GLN A 66 4.25 22.48 20.61
N GLU A 67 4.42 22.53 21.93
CA GLU A 67 3.42 21.99 22.86
C GLU A 67 2.03 22.59 22.56
N GLY A 68 0.99 21.76 22.61
CA GLY A 68 -0.38 22.14 22.29
C GLY A 68 -0.98 21.32 21.15
N GLU A 69 -2.14 21.77 20.66
CA GLU A 69 -2.83 21.12 19.55
C GLU A 69 -2.03 21.27 18.25
N LEU A 70 -1.73 20.14 17.60
CA LEU A 70 -1.10 20.10 16.28
C LEU A 70 -2.13 20.00 15.16
N TRP A 71 -3.22 19.27 15.40
CA TRP A 71 -4.28 19.03 14.41
C TRP A 71 -5.58 18.54 15.07
N ASN A 72 -6.73 18.82 14.46
CA ASN A 72 -8.01 18.20 14.79
C ASN A 72 -8.89 17.99 13.53
N ASN A 73 -9.88 17.10 13.59
CA ASN A 73 -10.69 16.74 12.43
C ASN A 73 -11.65 17.84 11.90
N LEU A 74 -11.81 18.97 12.60
CA LEU A 74 -12.60 20.10 12.11
C LEU A 74 -11.77 21.12 11.33
N SER A 75 -10.42 21.04 11.35
CA SER A 75 -9.57 21.98 10.60
C SER A 75 -9.59 21.74 9.10
N ASP A 76 -10.10 20.59 8.65
CA ASP A 76 -9.96 20.09 7.28
C ASP A 76 -11.25 19.45 6.76
N ARG A 77 -11.23 19.05 5.48
CA ARG A 77 -12.37 18.43 4.80
C ARG A 77 -12.77 17.07 5.39
N THR A 78 -11.81 16.33 5.96
CA THR A 78 -12.06 14.99 6.52
C THR A 78 -12.63 15.07 7.93
N SER A 79 -13.95 15.21 8.03
CA SER A 79 -14.62 15.31 9.33
C SER A 79 -14.67 13.99 10.12
N ARG A 80 -14.51 12.81 9.48
CA ARG A 80 -14.66 11.49 10.11
C ARG A 80 -13.69 10.43 9.52
N PRO A 81 -12.44 10.37 10.02
CA PRO A 81 -11.44 9.44 9.50
C PRO A 81 -11.66 7.99 9.96
N TYR A 82 -11.71 7.04 9.03
CA TYR A 82 -11.76 5.61 9.38
C TYR A 82 -10.39 5.03 9.71
N ILE A 83 -9.31 5.64 9.20
CA ILE A 83 -7.93 5.23 9.46
C ILE A 83 -7.11 6.47 9.79
N LEU A 84 -6.30 6.37 10.85
CA LEU A 84 -5.34 7.36 11.28
C LEU A 84 -3.99 6.69 11.45
N TYR A 85 -2.93 7.31 10.95
CA TYR A 85 -1.55 6.95 11.25
C TYR A 85 -0.88 8.09 12.00
N LEU A 86 -0.15 7.76 13.06
CA LEU A 86 0.69 8.69 13.80
C LEU A 86 2.04 8.06 14.07
N GLY A 87 3.12 8.65 13.56
CA GLY A 87 4.45 8.07 13.72
C GLY A 87 5.57 8.87 13.08
N ASN A 88 6.62 8.16 12.70
CA ASN A 88 7.79 8.69 12.02
C ASN A 88 8.29 7.70 10.95
N GLY A 89 9.52 7.88 10.47
CA GLY A 89 10.16 6.97 9.51
C GLY A 89 10.65 5.65 10.09
N GLU A 90 10.30 5.26 11.31
CA GLU A 90 10.82 4.04 11.93
C GLU A 90 9.72 3.24 12.60
N ARG A 91 8.77 3.96 13.17
CA ARG A 91 7.68 3.40 13.93
C ARG A 91 6.46 4.29 13.84
N GLY A 92 5.31 3.70 14.10
CA GLY A 92 4.06 4.44 14.21
C GLY A 92 2.94 3.59 14.74
N LEU A 93 1.78 4.21 14.80
CA LEU A 93 0.55 3.61 15.27
C LEU A 93 -0.55 3.93 14.26
N TYR A 94 -1.21 2.90 13.77
CA TYR A 94 -2.49 3.04 13.12
C TYR A 94 -3.61 2.90 14.15
N TRP A 95 -4.62 3.76 14.07
CA TRP A 95 -5.93 3.58 14.67
C TRP A 95 -6.95 3.50 13.54
N TYR A 96 -7.91 2.59 13.63
CA TYR A 96 -8.98 2.53 12.63
C TYR A 96 -10.25 1.88 13.17
N THR A 97 -11.36 2.15 12.48
CA THR A 97 -12.68 1.61 12.79
C THR A 97 -13.47 1.31 11.52
N ASP A 98 -14.34 0.30 11.56
CA ASP A 98 -15.30 0.02 10.49
C ASP A 98 -16.42 1.05 10.42
N SER A 99 -16.77 1.66 11.55
CA SER A 99 -17.90 2.58 11.64
C SER A 99 -17.85 3.41 12.91
N TYR A 100 -18.66 4.46 12.96
CA TYR A 100 -18.90 5.24 14.16
C TYR A 100 -20.15 4.74 14.92
N GLU A 101 -20.56 3.50 14.72
CA GLU A 101 -21.68 2.90 15.45
C GLU A 101 -21.34 2.87 16.96
N GLY A 102 -22.30 3.35 17.77
CA GLY A 102 -22.10 3.52 19.21
C GLY A 102 -21.35 4.79 19.63
N PHE A 103 -20.83 5.58 18.68
CA PHE A 103 -20.25 6.89 18.96
C PHE A 103 -21.36 7.94 19.03
N TRP A 104 -21.16 8.97 19.85
CA TRP A 104 -22.12 10.06 20.00
C TRP A 104 -21.44 11.40 19.81
N LEU A 105 -21.41 11.84 18.55
CA LEU A 105 -20.58 12.94 18.09
C LEU A 105 -21.41 14.16 17.68
N ASP A 106 -21.13 15.32 18.27
CA ASP A 106 -21.49 16.63 17.75
C ASP A 106 -20.58 16.94 16.54
N PRO A 107 -21.14 17.13 15.33
CA PRO A 107 -20.35 17.45 14.15
C PRO A 107 -19.64 18.81 14.24
N ASN A 108 -20.04 19.67 15.18
CA ASN A 108 -19.41 20.98 15.41
C ASN A 108 -18.33 20.96 16.50
N GLN A 109 -18.04 19.78 17.06
CA GLN A 109 -16.96 19.60 18.04
C GLN A 109 -15.95 18.57 17.51
N PRO A 110 -14.63 18.80 17.72
CA PRO A 110 -13.66 17.82 17.26
C PRO A 110 -13.77 16.55 18.11
N HIS A 111 -13.52 15.43 17.44
CA HIS A 111 -13.50 14.09 18.04
C HIS A 111 -12.23 13.32 17.71
N VAL A 112 -11.34 13.88 16.88
CA VAL A 112 -9.97 13.41 16.75
C VAL A 112 -9.05 14.59 16.97
N PHE A 113 -8.05 14.41 17.82
CA PHE A 113 -7.03 15.40 18.12
C PHE A 113 -5.65 14.79 18.05
N ILE A 114 -4.69 15.58 17.61
CA ILE A 114 -3.27 15.30 17.73
C ILE A 114 -2.66 16.45 18.50
N GLU A 115 -2.07 16.14 19.64
CA GLU A 115 -1.56 17.13 20.58
C GLU A 115 -0.10 16.81 20.89
N LYS A 116 0.76 17.82 20.83
CA LYS A 116 2.12 17.71 21.35
C LYS A 116 2.11 18.01 22.84
N ARG A 117 2.53 17.04 23.65
CA ARG A 117 2.84 17.23 25.07
C ARG A 117 4.35 17.05 25.25
N LYS A 118 4.90 17.57 26.35
CA LYS A 118 6.35 17.65 26.64
C LYS A 118 7.23 16.49 26.14
N ASN A 119 6.77 15.25 26.25
CA ASN A 119 7.53 14.05 25.88
C ASN A 119 6.82 13.10 24.89
N ALA A 120 5.67 13.49 24.34
CA ALA A 120 4.87 12.61 23.50
C ALA A 120 3.95 13.40 22.58
N THR A 121 3.65 12.83 21.42
CA THR A 121 2.51 13.26 20.62
C THR A 121 1.33 12.36 20.95
N VAL A 122 0.23 12.93 21.41
CA VAL A 122 -0.96 12.21 21.87
C VAL A 122 -2.00 12.22 20.75
N LEU A 123 -2.42 11.02 20.33
CA LEU A 123 -3.63 10.83 19.55
C LEU A 123 -4.83 10.71 20.50
N ARG A 124 -5.82 11.57 20.38
CA ARG A 124 -7.07 11.49 21.16
C ARG A 124 -8.24 11.21 20.24
N ILE A 125 -9.07 10.24 20.61
CA ILE A 125 -10.30 9.88 19.90
C ILE A 125 -11.46 9.99 20.88
N ALA A 126 -12.42 10.88 20.63
CA ALA A 126 -13.64 10.95 21.39
C ALA A 126 -14.66 9.93 20.86
N PHE A 127 -15.12 9.06 21.75
CA PHE A 127 -16.29 8.22 21.51
C PHE A 127 -17.58 8.99 21.78
N LEU A 128 -17.52 9.93 22.74
CA LEU A 128 -18.58 10.86 23.06
C LEU A 128 -17.95 12.24 23.25
N ASN A 129 -18.39 13.24 22.48
CA ASN A 129 -17.89 14.62 22.57
C ASN A 129 -18.98 15.65 22.95
N ARG A 130 -20.18 15.18 23.34
CA ARG A 130 -21.28 15.98 23.90
C ARG A 130 -21.95 15.20 25.03
N THR A 131 -22.67 15.91 25.92
CA THR A 131 -23.44 15.27 26.99
C THR A 131 -24.55 14.39 26.44
N VAL A 132 -24.62 13.14 26.93
CA VAL A 132 -25.63 12.16 26.56
C VAL A 132 -26.22 11.49 27.78
N VAL A 133 -27.46 11.02 27.68
CA VAL A 133 -28.04 10.10 28.64
C VAL A 133 -27.89 8.69 28.10
N LEU A 134 -27.03 7.89 28.74
CA LEU A 134 -26.91 6.47 28.48
C LEU A 134 -28.06 5.72 29.16
N ASP A 135 -28.96 5.15 28.38
CA ASP A 135 -30.11 4.38 28.85
C ASP A 135 -30.14 2.94 28.30
N HIS A 136 -29.16 2.55 27.50
CA HIS A 136 -28.94 1.19 27.01
C HIS A 136 -27.45 0.91 26.75
N PRO A 137 -27.04 -0.37 26.65
CA PRO A 137 -25.66 -0.74 26.34
C PRO A 137 -25.16 -0.13 25.02
N ARG A 138 -23.89 0.25 24.99
CA ARG A 138 -23.20 0.70 23.76
C ARG A 138 -22.05 -0.23 23.43
N HIS A 139 -21.87 -0.48 22.14
CA HIS A 139 -20.78 -1.28 21.61
C HIS A 139 -19.96 -0.41 20.66
N ILE A 140 -18.70 -0.18 21.01
CA ILE A 140 -17.74 0.56 20.21
C ILE A 140 -16.65 -0.41 19.80
N ARG A 141 -16.36 -0.50 18.51
CA ARG A 141 -15.35 -1.40 17.96
C ARG A 141 -14.32 -0.59 17.19
N PHE A 142 -13.04 -0.76 17.51
CA PHE A 142 -11.93 -0.15 16.80
C PHE A 142 -10.70 -1.05 16.90
N ALA A 143 -9.67 -0.79 16.13
CA ALA A 143 -8.39 -1.48 16.25
C ALA A 143 -7.24 -0.50 16.29
N VAL A 144 -6.15 -0.95 16.91
CA VAL A 144 -4.85 -0.30 16.83
C VAL A 144 -3.83 -1.26 16.23
N PHE A 145 -2.85 -0.71 15.51
CA PHE A 145 -1.82 -1.49 14.84
C PHE A 145 -0.49 -0.75 14.90
N ALA A 146 0.44 -1.26 15.71
CA ALA A 146 1.76 -0.67 15.85
C ALA A 146 2.68 -1.20 14.75
N VAL A 147 3.45 -0.31 14.14
CA VAL A 147 4.44 -0.64 13.11
C VAL A 147 5.85 -0.29 13.60
N PRO A 148 6.88 -1.14 13.42
CA PRO A 148 6.81 -2.52 12.92
C PRO A 148 6.17 -3.52 13.85
N CYS A 149 5.37 -4.41 13.24
CA CYS A 149 4.81 -5.58 13.87
C CYS A 149 5.73 -6.82 13.75
N LYS A 150 6.60 -6.87 12.73
CA LYS A 150 7.58 -7.95 12.51
C LYS A 150 8.86 -7.40 11.85
N PRO A 151 10.03 -8.07 12.00
CA PRO A 151 11.23 -7.70 11.24
C PRO A 151 11.04 -7.98 9.75
N LEU A 152 11.77 -7.26 8.90
CA LEU A 152 11.87 -7.60 7.49
C LEU A 152 12.54 -8.97 7.32
N PRO A 153 12.16 -9.77 6.31
CA PRO A 153 12.90 -10.97 5.92
C PRO A 153 14.39 -10.66 5.68
N PRO A 154 15.32 -11.58 5.99
CA PRO A 154 16.76 -11.37 5.76
C PRO A 154 17.14 -11.11 4.29
N ASP A 155 16.29 -11.50 3.35
CA ASP A 155 16.46 -11.31 1.90
C ASP A 155 15.45 -10.28 1.33
N ALA A 156 15.00 -9.35 2.17
CA ALA A 156 13.99 -8.36 1.80
C ALA A 156 14.42 -7.51 0.59
N ARG A 157 15.68 -7.08 0.46
CA ARG A 157 16.09 -6.29 -0.72
C ARG A 157 16.05 -7.13 -1.98
N ALA A 158 16.51 -8.37 -1.91
CA ALA A 158 16.40 -9.31 -3.01
C ALA A 158 14.94 -9.51 -3.41
N MET A 159 13.99 -9.55 -2.46
CA MET A 159 12.56 -9.61 -2.79
C MET A 159 12.05 -8.33 -3.45
N GLN A 160 12.43 -7.16 -2.94
CA GLN A 160 11.94 -5.86 -3.42
C GLN A 160 12.44 -5.52 -4.82
N TRP A 161 13.68 -5.91 -5.15
CA TRP A 161 14.35 -5.51 -6.39
C TRP A 161 14.38 -6.62 -7.45
N ASN A 162 13.99 -7.85 -7.10
CA ASN A 162 13.99 -8.96 -8.04
C ASN A 162 12.59 -9.22 -8.60
N ASN A 163 12.39 -8.86 -9.87
CA ASN A 163 11.17 -9.18 -10.60
C ASN A 163 10.91 -10.71 -10.67
N ASP A 164 11.96 -11.54 -10.61
CA ASP A 164 11.83 -13.01 -10.67
C ASP A 164 11.12 -13.59 -9.43
N ARG A 165 10.90 -12.80 -8.37
CA ARG A 165 10.18 -13.26 -7.16
C ARG A 165 8.71 -12.82 -7.12
N MET A 166 8.27 -12.02 -8.09
CA MET A 166 6.88 -11.63 -8.21
C MET A 166 6.10 -12.72 -8.95
N HIS A 167 5.44 -13.60 -8.20
CA HIS A 167 4.37 -14.42 -8.75
C HIS A 167 3.09 -13.58 -8.74
N ILE A 168 2.69 -13.06 -9.89
CA ILE A 168 1.46 -12.28 -10.03
C ILE A 168 0.33 -13.24 -10.37
N GLY A 169 -0.33 -13.80 -9.35
CA GLY A 169 -1.75 -14.11 -9.45
C GLY A 169 -2.53 -12.80 -9.40
N ILE A 170 -3.58 -12.63 -10.18
CA ILE A 170 -4.30 -11.34 -10.28
C ILE A 170 -5.69 -11.53 -9.66
N THR A 171 -5.99 -10.65 -8.70
CA THR A 171 -7.31 -10.47 -8.08
C THR A 171 -7.49 -8.97 -7.71
N GLY A 172 -8.00 -8.17 -8.65
CA GLY A 172 -8.48 -6.78 -8.59
C GLY A 172 -9.51 -6.43 -7.51
N TRP A 173 -9.64 -5.12 -7.26
CA TRP A 173 -10.59 -4.53 -6.31
C TRP A 173 -11.62 -3.57 -6.94
N TRP A 174 -11.47 -3.16 -8.21
CA TRP A 174 -12.47 -2.34 -8.93
C TRP A 174 -12.93 -2.92 -10.25
N GLY A 175 -14.17 -2.55 -10.58
CA GLY A 175 -14.86 -2.85 -11.82
C GLY A 175 -14.49 -1.96 -13.00
N THR A 176 -13.20 -1.77 -13.26
CA THR A 176 -12.75 -1.38 -14.61
C THR A 176 -11.95 -2.52 -15.20
N ILE A 177 -12.35 -2.95 -16.38
CA ILE A 177 -11.73 -4.08 -17.05
C ILE A 177 -10.30 -3.75 -17.45
N GLY A 178 -9.41 -4.51 -16.83
CA GLY A 178 -8.17 -5.02 -17.38
C GLY A 178 -7.70 -6.13 -16.45
N CYS A 179 -7.69 -7.42 -16.80
CA CYS A 179 -7.77 -8.03 -18.11
C CYS A 179 -8.24 -9.50 -17.95
N PHE A 180 -9.16 -9.94 -18.83
CA PHE A 180 -9.46 -11.32 -19.27
C PHE A 180 -10.11 -12.34 -18.30
N THR A 181 -11.44 -12.32 -18.20
CA THR A 181 -12.17 -13.60 -18.19
C THR A 181 -11.96 -14.31 -19.50
N LEU A 182 -11.38 -15.51 -19.47
CA LEU A 182 -11.61 -16.45 -20.55
C LEU A 182 -13.11 -16.74 -20.56
N PRO A 183 -13.83 -16.57 -21.68
CA PRO A 183 -15.14 -17.17 -21.80
C PRO A 183 -14.96 -18.68 -21.64
N MET A 184 -15.34 -19.17 -20.46
CA MET A 184 -15.50 -20.58 -20.15
C MET A 184 -16.97 -20.89 -20.30
N ASP A 185 -17.32 -21.85 -21.15
CA ASP A 185 -18.62 -22.48 -21.06
C ASP A 185 -18.73 -23.33 -19.77
N ASP A 186 -19.93 -23.79 -19.43
CA ASP A 186 -20.16 -24.58 -18.22
C ASP A 186 -19.25 -25.81 -18.15
N GLN A 187 -18.98 -26.48 -19.27
CA GLN A 187 -18.13 -27.67 -19.30
C GLN A 187 -16.67 -27.31 -19.03
N GLN A 188 -16.18 -26.23 -19.63
CA GLN A 188 -14.85 -25.66 -19.44
C GLN A 188 -14.64 -25.20 -18.00
N TRP A 189 -15.66 -24.62 -17.38
CA TRP A 189 -15.67 -24.28 -15.95
C TRP A 189 -15.58 -25.53 -15.07
N GLN A 190 -16.39 -26.55 -15.34
CA GLN A 190 -16.34 -27.83 -14.61
C GLN A 190 -14.98 -28.53 -14.80
N ASP A 191 -14.41 -28.48 -16.00
CA ASP A 191 -13.11 -29.05 -16.32
C ASP A 191 -11.98 -28.32 -15.57
N TRP A 192 -12.06 -26.99 -15.49
CA TRP A 192 -11.12 -26.17 -14.71
C TRP A 192 -11.22 -26.47 -13.21
N ILE A 193 -12.44 -26.53 -12.65
CA ILE A 193 -12.66 -26.95 -11.25
C ILE A 193 -12.07 -28.34 -10.98
N ALA A 194 -12.22 -29.26 -11.93
CA ALA A 194 -11.67 -30.62 -11.86
C ALA A 194 -10.15 -30.69 -12.10
N ALA A 195 -9.46 -29.56 -12.23
CA ALA A 195 -8.03 -29.45 -12.54
C ALA A 195 -7.63 -30.21 -13.81
N LYS A 196 -8.54 -30.33 -14.79
CA LYS A 196 -8.22 -30.92 -16.08
C LYS A 196 -7.34 -29.94 -16.87
N PRO A 197 -6.44 -30.44 -17.73
CA PRO A 197 -5.67 -29.59 -18.62
C PRO A 197 -6.62 -28.72 -19.47
N PHE A 198 -6.51 -27.41 -19.30
CA PHE A 198 -7.28 -26.44 -20.07
C PHE A 198 -6.47 -26.04 -21.31
N ASP A 199 -7.00 -26.29 -22.51
CA ASP A 199 -6.33 -25.88 -23.75
C ASP A 199 -6.69 -24.43 -24.08
N PHE A 200 -5.70 -23.54 -23.95
CA PHE A 200 -5.83 -22.13 -24.31
C PHE A 200 -5.63 -21.87 -25.80
N LYS A 201 -5.17 -22.85 -26.58
CA LYS A 201 -4.86 -22.65 -28.00
C LYS A 201 -6.13 -22.30 -28.79
N GLY A 202 -6.10 -21.16 -29.46
CA GLY A 202 -7.17 -20.72 -30.37
C GLY A 202 -8.30 -19.93 -29.74
N LYS A 203 -8.24 -19.60 -28.44
CA LYS A 203 -9.16 -18.62 -27.84
C LYS A 203 -8.63 -17.20 -28.11
N PRO A 204 -9.51 -16.23 -28.42
CA PRO A 204 -9.14 -14.82 -28.56
C PRO A 204 -8.83 -14.24 -27.18
N ALA A 205 -7.71 -14.65 -26.60
CA ALA A 205 -7.11 -13.91 -25.50
C ALA A 205 -6.57 -12.60 -26.09
N PRO A 206 -6.82 -11.44 -25.47
CA PRO A 206 -6.20 -10.20 -25.90
C PRO A 206 -4.73 -10.26 -25.49
N GLY A 207 -3.88 -10.50 -26.49
CA GLY A 207 -2.47 -10.84 -26.31
C GLY A 207 -2.25 -12.33 -26.30
N ASP A 208 -1.28 -12.79 -27.10
CA ASP A 208 -0.73 -14.14 -27.08
C ASP A 208 -0.01 -14.38 -25.74
N PHE A 209 -0.74 -14.50 -24.62
CA PHE A 209 -0.15 -14.94 -23.36
C PHE A 209 0.04 -16.46 -23.42
N PRO A 210 1.28 -16.97 -23.52
CA PRO A 210 1.52 -18.39 -23.53
C PRO A 210 1.16 -18.98 -22.16
N LEU A 211 0.49 -20.13 -22.17
CA LEU A 211 0.47 -21.04 -21.02
C LEU A 211 1.91 -21.29 -20.58
N THR A 212 2.31 -20.75 -19.43
CA THR A 212 3.64 -21.00 -18.89
C THR A 212 3.63 -22.35 -18.15
N PRO A 213 4.59 -23.24 -18.45
CA PRO A 213 4.71 -24.51 -17.73
C PRO A 213 5.05 -24.24 -16.25
N VAL A 214 4.57 -25.10 -15.35
CA VAL A 214 4.84 -25.04 -13.90
C VAL A 214 6.33 -24.70 -13.68
N PRO A 215 6.64 -23.61 -12.95
CA PRO A 215 8.03 -23.26 -12.69
C PRO A 215 8.74 -24.46 -12.02
N PRO A 216 9.95 -24.84 -12.46
CA PRO A 216 10.70 -25.89 -11.76
C PRO A 216 10.99 -25.47 -10.32
N ARG A 217 11.30 -26.41 -9.43
CA ARG A 217 11.81 -26.10 -8.08
C ARG A 217 13.32 -26.29 -8.03
N ASP A 218 14.02 -25.48 -7.24
CA ASP A 218 15.44 -25.66 -6.93
C ASP A 218 15.64 -26.84 -5.96
N ASP A 219 16.90 -27.17 -5.68
CA ASP A 219 17.31 -28.23 -4.74
C ASP A 219 16.91 -27.94 -3.28
N THR A 220 16.53 -26.70 -2.97
CA THR A 220 15.98 -26.28 -1.67
C THR A 220 14.44 -26.21 -1.66
N GLY A 221 13.79 -26.63 -2.75
CA GLY A 221 12.34 -26.64 -2.91
C GLY A 221 11.71 -25.29 -3.27
N ARG A 222 12.52 -24.26 -3.56
CA ARG A 222 12.04 -22.93 -3.97
C ARG A 222 11.66 -22.92 -5.44
N TRP A 223 10.59 -22.18 -5.79
CA TRP A 223 10.19 -22.00 -7.18
C TRP A 223 11.26 -21.25 -7.97
N LEU A 224 11.73 -21.86 -9.06
CA LEU A 224 12.60 -21.27 -10.08
C LEU A 224 11.70 -20.62 -11.13
N VAL A 225 11.33 -19.37 -10.89
CA VAL A 225 10.71 -18.54 -11.92
C VAL A 225 11.73 -18.36 -13.03
N GLN A 226 11.39 -18.80 -14.24
CA GLN A 226 12.27 -18.56 -15.38
C GLN A 226 12.35 -17.05 -15.62
N LYS A 227 13.55 -16.51 -15.57
CA LYS A 227 13.83 -15.09 -15.81
C LYS A 227 13.13 -14.62 -17.10
N GLY A 228 12.31 -13.59 -16.99
CA GLY A 228 11.57 -13.01 -18.14
C GLY A 228 10.25 -13.71 -18.49
N HIS A 229 9.76 -14.66 -17.68
CA HIS A 229 8.43 -15.23 -17.82
C HIS A 229 7.52 -14.74 -16.69
N GLU A 230 6.58 -13.85 -17.02
CA GLU A 230 5.48 -13.51 -16.14
C GLU A 230 4.49 -14.68 -16.09
N TYR A 231 4.26 -15.20 -14.89
CA TYR A 231 3.19 -16.15 -14.62
C TYR A 231 1.94 -15.37 -14.26
N ALA A 232 1.44 -14.56 -15.19
CA ALA A 232 0.25 -13.74 -14.99
C ALA A 232 -0.99 -14.51 -15.43
N SER A 233 -1.83 -14.92 -14.47
CA SER A 233 -3.23 -15.25 -14.75
C SER A 233 -4.06 -14.02 -14.41
N TYR A 234 -4.25 -13.18 -15.42
CA TYR A 234 -5.16 -12.04 -15.42
C TYR A 234 -6.59 -12.60 -15.37
N CYS A 235 -7.25 -12.60 -14.21
CA CYS A 235 -8.57 -13.21 -14.03
C CYS A 235 -9.45 -12.44 -13.03
N ASN A 236 -10.73 -12.33 -13.38
CA ASN A 236 -11.76 -11.44 -12.81
C ASN A 236 -12.04 -11.57 -11.30
N ASP A 237 -12.24 -10.41 -10.69
CA ASP A 237 -12.81 -10.18 -9.35
C ASP A 237 -14.26 -9.74 -9.40
N MET A 238 -14.78 -9.62 -10.60
CA MET A 238 -16.12 -9.18 -10.87
C MET A 238 -16.99 -10.41 -11.01
N ILE A 239 -18.18 -10.31 -10.42
CA ILE A 239 -19.22 -11.25 -10.75
C ILE A 239 -19.75 -10.86 -12.12
N GLY A 240 -19.19 -11.49 -13.15
CA GLY A 240 -19.71 -11.37 -14.51
C GLY A 240 -21.01 -12.15 -14.66
N TYR A 241 -21.83 -11.77 -15.65
CA TYR A 241 -23.04 -12.52 -16.01
C TYR A 241 -22.80 -14.00 -16.32
N LEU A 242 -21.57 -14.33 -16.68
CA LEU A 242 -21.17 -15.68 -17.06
C LEU A 242 -20.92 -16.58 -15.84
N GLN A 243 -20.84 -16.05 -14.62
CA GLN A 243 -20.65 -16.86 -13.43
C GLN A 243 -21.99 -17.45 -12.95
N PRO A 244 -22.13 -18.79 -12.84
CA PRO A 244 -23.35 -19.42 -12.35
C PRO A 244 -23.77 -18.93 -10.95
N GLU A 245 -22.79 -18.62 -10.10
CA GLU A 245 -22.99 -18.13 -8.74
C GLU A 245 -23.73 -16.79 -8.71
N LEU A 246 -23.56 -15.92 -9.72
CA LEU A 246 -24.34 -14.68 -9.81
C LEU A 246 -25.83 -14.97 -9.83
N LYS A 247 -26.28 -15.94 -10.61
CA LYS A 247 -27.72 -16.27 -10.73
C LYS A 247 -28.31 -16.73 -9.40
N VAL A 248 -27.48 -17.32 -8.54
CA VAL A 248 -27.88 -17.87 -7.23
C VAL A 248 -27.80 -16.80 -6.15
N PHE A 249 -26.72 -16.02 -6.12
CA PHE A 249 -26.38 -15.11 -5.02
C PHE A 249 -26.58 -13.62 -5.34
N ALA A 250 -27.01 -13.24 -6.55
CA ALA A 250 -27.20 -11.83 -6.92
C ALA A 250 -28.14 -11.07 -5.97
N GLY A 251 -29.19 -11.71 -5.46
CA GLY A 251 -30.07 -11.07 -4.48
C GLY A 251 -29.31 -10.61 -3.22
N GLU A 252 -28.33 -11.37 -2.77
CA GLU A 252 -27.47 -11.04 -1.63
C GLU A 252 -26.35 -10.08 -2.03
N TRP A 253 -25.63 -10.38 -3.11
CA TRP A 253 -24.42 -9.67 -3.53
C TRP A 253 -24.69 -8.34 -4.20
N VAL A 254 -25.79 -8.18 -4.92
CA VAL A 254 -26.10 -6.92 -5.63
C VAL A 254 -27.43 -6.30 -5.19
N GLY A 255 -28.14 -6.94 -4.26
CA GLY A 255 -29.45 -6.48 -3.79
C GLY A 255 -30.59 -6.69 -4.80
N VAL A 256 -30.34 -7.42 -5.90
CA VAL A 256 -31.31 -7.66 -6.97
C VAL A 256 -31.20 -9.11 -7.43
N SER A 257 -32.32 -9.83 -7.38
CA SER A 257 -32.42 -11.15 -8.02
C SER A 257 -32.49 -10.98 -9.52
N ASP A 258 -31.58 -11.62 -10.27
CA ASP A 258 -31.48 -11.52 -11.74
C ASP A 258 -31.34 -10.07 -12.22
N PRO A 259 -30.22 -9.40 -11.89
CA PRO A 259 -30.01 -8.05 -12.36
C PRO A 259 -30.02 -8.00 -13.91
N PRO A 260 -30.20 -6.83 -14.55
CA PRO A 260 -30.15 -6.69 -16.02
C PRO A 260 -28.74 -6.38 -16.54
N VAL A 261 -28.42 -6.93 -17.72
CA VAL A 261 -27.10 -6.79 -18.36
C VAL A 261 -26.82 -5.32 -18.67
N SER A 262 -25.79 -4.74 -18.06
CA SER A 262 -25.33 -3.37 -18.27
C SER A 262 -23.90 -3.39 -18.80
N PRO A 263 -23.68 -3.25 -20.12
CA PRO A 263 -22.33 -3.32 -20.68
C PRO A 263 -21.47 -2.15 -20.16
N ASP A 264 -20.26 -2.44 -19.70
CA ASP A 264 -19.29 -1.42 -19.30
C ASP A 264 -18.90 -0.58 -20.53
N GLY A 265 -19.13 0.73 -20.43
CA GLY A 265 -18.78 1.70 -21.46
C GLY A 265 -17.28 1.71 -21.76
N SER A 266 -16.42 1.40 -20.78
CA SER A 266 -14.97 1.29 -20.98
C SER A 266 -14.62 0.19 -22.00
N LEU A 267 -15.44 -0.88 -22.09
CA LEU A 267 -15.19 -2.02 -22.97
C LEU A 267 -15.63 -1.86 -24.41
N LEU A 268 -16.50 -0.88 -24.69
CA LEU A 268 -17.07 -0.73 -26.02
C LEU A 268 -16.02 -0.39 -27.09
N GLY A 269 -14.89 0.19 -26.67
CA GLY A 269 -13.78 0.58 -27.55
C GLY A 269 -12.77 -0.52 -27.85
N TYR A 270 -12.77 -1.65 -27.13
CA TYR A 270 -11.73 -2.65 -27.27
C TYR A 270 -11.90 -3.49 -28.53
N LYS A 271 -10.92 -3.37 -29.44
CA LYS A 271 -10.88 -4.07 -30.72
C LYS A 271 -9.65 -4.97 -30.83
N ASP A 272 -9.80 -6.12 -31.48
CA ASP A 272 -8.67 -6.97 -31.85
C ASP A 272 -7.81 -6.30 -32.95
N GLN A 273 -6.70 -6.93 -33.33
CA GLN A 273 -5.81 -6.44 -34.40
C GLN A 273 -6.50 -6.29 -35.77
N HIS A 274 -7.72 -6.80 -35.93
CA HIS A 274 -8.54 -6.71 -37.15
C HIS A 274 -9.71 -5.71 -37.02
N GLY A 275 -9.84 -5.02 -35.89
CA GLY A 275 -10.91 -4.06 -35.64
C GLY A 275 -12.23 -4.68 -35.15
N ASN A 276 -12.28 -5.98 -34.85
CA ASN A 276 -13.47 -6.64 -34.31
C ASN A 276 -13.58 -6.37 -32.81
N SER A 277 -14.81 -6.23 -32.29
CA SER A 277 -15.01 -6.15 -30.85
C SER A 277 -14.48 -7.43 -30.18
N ILE A 278 -13.59 -7.26 -29.21
CA ILE A 278 -13.06 -8.40 -28.45
C ILE A 278 -14.18 -9.06 -27.62
N TRP A 279 -15.16 -8.27 -27.18
CA TRP A 279 -16.28 -8.68 -26.33
C TRP A 279 -17.60 -8.37 -27.06
N PRO A 280 -18.02 -9.21 -28.02
CA PRO A 280 -19.17 -8.92 -28.86
C PRO A 280 -20.51 -8.96 -28.10
N GLU A 281 -20.63 -9.75 -27.04
CA GLU A 281 -21.89 -9.90 -26.30
C GLU A 281 -21.99 -8.92 -25.11
N PRO A 282 -23.17 -8.38 -24.77
CA PRO A 282 -23.35 -7.51 -23.61
C PRO A 282 -22.93 -8.16 -22.29
N GLU A 283 -23.22 -9.44 -22.09
CA GLU A 283 -22.91 -10.22 -20.87
C GLU A 283 -21.41 -10.33 -20.63
N GLN A 284 -20.64 -10.41 -21.71
CA GLN A 284 -19.18 -10.39 -21.71
C GLN A 284 -18.65 -9.01 -21.27
N ARG A 285 -19.42 -7.96 -21.56
CA ARG A 285 -19.08 -6.58 -21.21
C ARG A 285 -19.63 -6.15 -19.86
N THR A 286 -20.48 -6.94 -19.22
CA THR A 286 -21.13 -6.51 -17.99
C THR A 286 -20.35 -6.88 -16.76
N VAL A 287 -20.25 -5.87 -15.91
CA VAL A 287 -19.63 -5.91 -14.61
C VAL A 287 -20.68 -5.64 -13.55
N PHE A 288 -20.79 -6.53 -12.57
CA PHE A 288 -21.35 -6.14 -11.28
C PHE A 288 -20.25 -5.70 -10.34
N GLY A 289 -20.46 -4.51 -9.77
CA GLY A 289 -19.61 -3.97 -8.72
C GLY A 289 -19.57 -4.91 -7.52
N MET A 290 -18.47 -4.83 -6.78
CA MET A 290 -18.33 -5.54 -5.52
C MET A 290 -19.31 -4.99 -4.50
N ASP A 291 -19.82 -5.89 -3.68
CA ASP A 291 -20.44 -5.51 -2.42
C ASP A 291 -19.41 -5.69 -1.29
N PRO A 292 -18.81 -4.58 -0.83
CA PRO A 292 -17.75 -4.63 0.17
C PRO A 292 -18.27 -5.02 1.56
N GLY A 293 -19.60 -5.15 1.76
CA GLY A 293 -20.21 -5.42 3.06
C GLY A 293 -20.76 -6.83 3.23
N VAL A 294 -20.74 -7.67 2.20
CA VAL A 294 -21.33 -9.02 2.26
C VAL A 294 -20.27 -10.09 2.48
N GLN A 295 -20.40 -10.83 3.59
CA GLN A 295 -19.45 -11.88 3.97
C GLN A 295 -19.36 -13.01 2.95
N SER A 296 -20.49 -13.47 2.40
CA SER A 296 -20.52 -14.58 1.43
C SER A 296 -19.83 -14.22 0.11
N PHE A 297 -19.81 -12.93 -0.24
CA PHE A 297 -19.08 -12.43 -1.41
C PHE A 297 -17.57 -12.63 -1.23
N TYR A 298 -17.03 -12.27 -0.06
CA TYR A 298 -15.61 -12.53 0.26
C TYR A 298 -15.29 -14.03 0.42
N ASP A 299 -16.26 -14.84 0.87
CA ASP A 299 -16.10 -16.31 0.91
C ASP A 299 -15.96 -16.86 -0.52
N PHE A 300 -16.81 -16.41 -1.45
CA PHE A 300 -16.72 -16.77 -2.86
C PHE A 300 -15.39 -16.32 -3.48
N LYS A 301 -14.94 -15.08 -3.22
CA LYS A 301 -13.63 -14.61 -3.70
C LYS A 301 -12.48 -15.47 -3.19
N ALA A 302 -12.48 -15.82 -1.91
CA ALA A 302 -11.43 -16.66 -1.33
C ALA A 302 -11.44 -18.07 -1.94
N TYR A 303 -12.62 -18.65 -2.19
CA TYR A 303 -12.77 -19.92 -2.89
C TYR A 303 -12.26 -19.85 -4.34
N HIS A 304 -12.63 -18.81 -5.08
CA HIS A 304 -12.17 -18.60 -6.45
C HIS A 304 -10.64 -18.45 -6.52
N PHE A 305 -10.07 -17.66 -5.60
CA PHE A 305 -8.63 -17.53 -5.46
C PHE A 305 -7.97 -18.88 -5.15
N TYR A 306 -8.55 -19.69 -4.25
CA TYR A 306 -8.06 -21.04 -3.99
C TYR A 306 -8.01 -21.92 -5.25
N LEU A 307 -9.04 -21.87 -6.11
CA LEU A 307 -9.02 -22.59 -7.38
C LEU A 307 -7.91 -22.10 -8.32
N GLN A 308 -7.72 -20.78 -8.42
CA GLN A 308 -6.64 -20.19 -9.22
C GLN A 308 -5.26 -20.59 -8.68
N ALA A 309 -5.05 -20.43 -7.39
CA ALA A 309 -3.81 -20.78 -6.71
C ALA A 309 -3.48 -22.27 -6.91
N LYS A 310 -4.48 -23.14 -6.74
CA LYS A 310 -4.33 -24.59 -6.90
C LYS A 310 -4.07 -25.02 -8.34
N ASN A 311 -4.80 -24.47 -9.30
CA ASN A 311 -4.81 -24.96 -10.69
C ASN A 311 -3.81 -24.23 -11.59
N ALA A 312 -3.52 -22.96 -11.29
CA ALA A 312 -2.65 -22.09 -12.07
C ALA A 312 -1.39 -21.65 -11.31
N PHE A 313 -1.18 -22.11 -10.07
CA PHE A 313 -0.03 -21.72 -9.22
C PHE A 313 0.06 -20.21 -8.98
N ALA A 314 -1.09 -19.54 -8.98
CA ALA A 314 -1.23 -18.12 -8.69
C ALA A 314 -1.04 -17.86 -7.18
N GLY A 315 0.13 -17.36 -6.78
CA GLY A 315 0.43 -16.97 -5.39
C GLY A 315 0.23 -15.49 -5.07
N GLY A 316 0.05 -14.66 -6.11
CA GLY A 316 -0.10 -13.22 -5.98
C GLY A 316 -1.56 -12.76 -5.97
N HIS A 317 -1.75 -11.49 -5.59
CA HIS A 317 -2.98 -10.73 -5.77
C HIS A 317 -2.62 -9.37 -6.36
N TRP A 318 -3.52 -8.75 -7.11
CA TRP A 318 -3.33 -7.42 -7.69
C TRP A 318 -4.56 -6.58 -7.47
N TRP A 319 -4.51 -5.55 -6.63
CA TRP A 319 -5.67 -4.77 -6.24
C TRP A 319 -5.70 -3.46 -6.99
N ASP A 320 -6.42 -3.47 -8.10
CA ASP A 320 -6.65 -2.26 -8.85
C ASP A 320 -7.65 -1.33 -8.15
N TRP A 321 -7.33 -0.03 -8.11
CA TRP A 321 -8.12 1.02 -7.44
C TRP A 321 -8.60 0.72 -6.02
N ALA A 322 -7.81 0.05 -5.18
CA ALA A 322 -8.23 -0.50 -3.88
C ALA A 322 -8.70 0.49 -2.78
N GLY A 323 -9.61 1.44 -3.05
CA GLY A 323 -10.14 2.50 -2.18
C GLY A 323 -10.83 2.04 -0.89
N LEU A 324 -11.51 2.94 -0.18
CA LEU A 324 -12.44 2.57 0.88
C LEU A 324 -13.80 2.68 0.25
N THR A 325 -14.56 1.61 0.28
CA THR A 325 -15.93 1.66 -0.19
C THR A 325 -16.81 1.64 1.03
N GLU A 326 -17.59 2.70 1.17
CA GLU A 326 -18.66 2.77 2.15
C GLU A 326 -19.83 1.92 1.67
N GLY A 327 -20.31 1.06 2.57
CA GLY A 327 -21.55 0.35 2.39
C GLY A 327 -22.75 1.30 2.28
N ASN A 328 -23.76 0.90 1.51
CA ASN A 328 -24.94 1.73 1.24
C ASN A 328 -26.28 1.01 1.50
N SER A 329 -26.24 -0.20 2.08
CA SER A 329 -27.44 -0.99 2.41
C SER A 329 -27.57 -1.27 3.91
N LEU A 330 -28.71 -0.87 4.49
CA LEU A 330 -29.12 -1.28 5.83
C LEU A 330 -29.50 -2.77 5.89
N GLU A 331 -30.17 -3.27 4.85
CA GLU A 331 -30.65 -4.64 4.77
C GLU A 331 -29.50 -5.65 4.73
N ARG A 332 -28.39 -5.25 4.09
CA ARG A 332 -27.14 -6.04 4.03
C ARG A 332 -26.19 -5.76 5.20
N GLY A 333 -26.56 -4.87 6.13
CA GLY A 333 -25.77 -4.56 7.34
C GLY A 333 -24.55 -3.66 7.10
N GLU A 334 -24.40 -3.09 5.91
CA GLU A 334 -23.28 -2.24 5.51
C GLU A 334 -23.49 -0.77 5.91
N MET A 335 -24.69 -0.44 6.36
CA MET A 335 -25.03 0.80 7.03
C MET A 335 -25.61 0.49 8.40
N TYR A 336 -25.64 1.49 9.26
CA TYR A 336 -26.41 1.48 10.50
C TYR A 336 -27.26 2.74 10.61
N LEU A 337 -28.26 2.70 11.48
CA LEU A 337 -28.97 3.91 11.90
C LEU A 337 -28.26 4.47 13.11
N ASN A 338 -27.81 5.73 13.03
CA ASN A 338 -27.34 6.44 14.21
C ASN A 338 -28.49 6.74 15.17
N ASP A 339 -28.19 7.33 16.32
CA ASP A 339 -29.19 7.61 17.35
C ASP A 339 -30.23 8.67 16.93
N GLU A 340 -29.93 9.47 15.90
CA GLU A 340 -30.89 10.36 15.23
C GLU A 340 -31.73 9.66 14.14
N GLY A 341 -31.55 8.36 13.94
CA GLY A 341 -32.23 7.58 12.90
C GLY A 341 -31.72 7.87 11.48
N GLN A 342 -30.57 8.53 11.35
CA GLN A 342 -29.92 8.79 10.06
C GLN A 342 -29.06 7.59 9.65
N ARG A 343 -29.01 7.34 8.33
CA ARG A 343 -28.20 6.25 7.78
C ARG A 343 -26.73 6.67 7.75
N GLU A 344 -25.89 5.86 8.35
CA GLU A 344 -24.44 6.04 8.36
C GLU A 344 -23.78 4.79 7.78
N PRO A 345 -22.75 4.95 6.92
CA PRO A 345 -22.10 3.81 6.29
C PRO A 345 -21.13 3.10 7.22
N ARG A 346 -20.82 1.85 6.88
CA ARG A 346 -19.66 1.09 7.36
C ARG A 346 -18.61 1.02 6.24
N SER A 347 -17.36 1.08 6.62
CA SER A 347 -16.21 0.91 5.73
C SER A 347 -15.76 -0.55 5.58
N ASN A 348 -16.25 -1.44 6.46
CA ASN A 348 -16.00 -2.88 6.43
C ASN A 348 -14.51 -3.29 6.43
N LEU A 349 -13.63 -2.48 7.04
CA LEU A 349 -12.19 -2.76 7.14
C LEU A 349 -11.89 -4.11 7.81
N PHE A 350 -12.64 -4.49 8.86
CA PHE A 350 -12.43 -5.77 9.54
C PHE A 350 -12.84 -6.96 8.67
N LEU A 351 -13.88 -6.80 7.85
CA LEU A 351 -14.30 -7.83 6.89
C LEU A 351 -13.25 -8.00 5.78
N VAL A 352 -12.79 -6.89 5.21
CA VAL A 352 -11.69 -6.86 4.22
C VAL A 352 -10.42 -7.50 4.81
N ARG A 353 -10.11 -7.21 6.06
CA ARG A 353 -8.98 -7.84 6.78
C ARG A 353 -9.15 -9.34 6.94
N ALA A 354 -10.32 -9.80 7.37
CA ALA A 354 -10.61 -11.23 7.51
C ALA A 354 -10.50 -11.96 6.16
N PHE A 355 -10.88 -11.29 5.07
CA PHE A 355 -10.67 -11.81 3.72
C PHE A 355 -9.18 -11.97 3.38
N TYR A 356 -8.33 -10.97 3.65
CA TYR A 356 -6.87 -11.11 3.47
C TYR A 356 -6.26 -12.27 4.27
N HIS A 357 -6.79 -12.56 5.47
CA HIS A 357 -6.35 -13.72 6.25
C HIS A 357 -6.61 -15.04 5.53
N ARG A 358 -7.73 -15.15 4.83
CA ARG A 358 -8.07 -16.36 4.07
C ARG A 358 -7.21 -16.49 2.83
N LEU A 359 -6.96 -15.40 2.12
CA LEU A 359 -6.07 -15.39 0.96
C LEU A 359 -4.64 -15.82 1.33
N ALA A 360 -4.10 -15.24 2.41
CA ALA A 360 -2.80 -15.63 2.94
C ALA A 360 -2.78 -17.11 3.39
N ARG A 361 -3.88 -17.61 3.95
CA ARG A 361 -4.00 -19.02 4.32
C ARG A 361 -3.96 -19.95 3.11
N VAL A 362 -4.64 -19.59 2.02
CA VAL A 362 -4.64 -20.35 0.76
C VAL A 362 -3.22 -20.50 0.21
N VAL A 363 -2.46 -19.42 0.08
CA VAL A 363 -1.09 -19.49 -0.45
C VAL A 363 -0.15 -20.25 0.49
N GLN A 364 -0.35 -20.14 1.81
CA GLN A 364 0.41 -20.94 2.80
C GLN A 364 0.11 -22.44 2.68
N GLU A 365 -1.16 -22.83 2.55
CA GLU A 365 -1.56 -24.23 2.41
C GLU A 365 -1.06 -24.86 1.10
N LEU A 366 -0.95 -24.07 0.04
CA LEU A 366 -0.47 -24.50 -1.28
C LEU A 366 1.04 -24.33 -1.48
N ASP A 367 1.77 -23.87 -0.46
CA ASP A 367 3.22 -23.59 -0.55
C ASP A 367 3.58 -22.65 -1.73
N LEU A 368 2.77 -21.61 -1.89
CA LEU A 368 2.94 -20.57 -2.90
C LEU A 368 3.52 -19.29 -2.27
N PRO A 369 4.31 -18.51 -3.02
CA PRO A 369 4.76 -17.20 -2.56
C PRO A 369 3.57 -16.23 -2.40
N ASP A 370 3.41 -15.66 -1.20
CA ASP A 370 2.38 -14.67 -0.89
C ASP A 370 2.80 -13.26 -1.34
N ALA A 371 2.39 -12.84 -2.53
CA ALA A 371 2.62 -11.51 -3.05
C ALA A 371 1.32 -10.73 -3.18
N ASN A 372 1.41 -9.42 -3.01
CA ASN A 372 0.26 -8.54 -3.12
C ASN A 372 0.71 -7.26 -3.83
N ASN A 373 0.09 -6.93 -4.95
CA ASN A 373 0.30 -5.70 -5.68
C ASN A 373 -0.92 -4.82 -5.47
N VAL A 374 -0.74 -3.56 -5.15
CA VAL A 374 -1.79 -2.62 -4.75
C VAL A 374 -1.65 -1.36 -5.57
N TYR A 375 -2.74 -0.96 -6.17
CA TYR A 375 -2.84 0.32 -6.83
C TYR A 375 -2.79 1.46 -5.80
N ALA A 376 -1.96 2.45 -6.06
CA ALA A 376 -1.56 3.55 -5.18
C ALA A 376 -2.63 4.26 -4.31
N PRO A 377 -3.84 4.58 -4.79
CA PRO A 377 -4.87 5.20 -3.95
C PRO A 377 -5.35 4.27 -2.84
N GLY A 378 -5.17 2.95 -3.02
CA GLY A 378 -5.64 1.89 -2.14
C GLY A 378 -4.62 1.31 -1.15
N VAL A 379 -3.38 1.78 -1.18
CA VAL A 379 -2.30 1.21 -0.35
C VAL A 379 -2.57 1.39 1.16
N VAL A 380 -3.30 2.43 1.54
CA VAL A 380 -3.59 2.74 2.95
C VAL A 380 -4.51 1.69 3.60
N PHE A 381 -5.41 1.07 2.82
CA PHE A 381 -6.34 0.04 3.32
C PHE A 381 -5.69 -1.30 3.52
N GLN A 382 -4.65 -1.52 2.74
CA GLN A 382 -3.76 -2.64 2.88
C GLN A 382 -2.66 -2.27 3.84
N VAL A 383 -3.05 -1.74 5.01
CA VAL A 383 -2.18 -1.78 6.18
C VAL A 383 -1.57 -3.18 6.16
N PRO A 384 -0.25 -3.32 6.14
CA PRO A 384 0.46 -4.53 5.72
C PRO A 384 0.11 -5.74 6.59
N TRP A 385 -0.96 -6.43 6.22
CA TRP A 385 -1.64 -7.33 7.12
C TRP A 385 -0.92 -8.67 7.19
N LEU A 386 -0.46 -9.23 6.08
CA LEU A 386 0.03 -10.61 6.03
C LEU A 386 1.05 -10.95 4.94
N THR A 387 1.30 -10.05 3.99
CA THR A 387 1.96 -10.40 2.72
C THR A 387 3.48 -10.52 2.87
N ARG A 388 4.13 -11.15 1.88
CA ARG A 388 5.60 -11.20 1.77
C ARG A 388 6.16 -10.10 0.87
N LEU A 389 5.36 -9.53 -0.02
CA LEU A 389 5.76 -8.42 -0.90
C LEU A 389 4.53 -7.54 -1.17
N CYS A 390 4.68 -6.22 -1.03
CA CYS A 390 3.71 -5.23 -1.47
C CYS A 390 4.26 -4.48 -2.67
N ALA A 391 3.58 -4.48 -3.81
CA ALA A 391 3.94 -3.64 -4.94
C ALA A 391 3.00 -2.45 -5.04
N ILE A 392 3.51 -1.22 -5.22
CA ILE A 392 2.70 0.01 -5.30
C ILE A 392 2.74 0.54 -6.72
N GLU A 393 1.64 0.46 -7.44
CA GLU A 393 1.60 1.00 -8.80
C GLU A 393 1.69 2.52 -8.81
N SER A 394 2.70 3.04 -9.50
CA SER A 394 2.79 4.45 -9.83
C SER A 394 1.85 4.76 -11.00
N LEU A 395 0.55 4.93 -10.74
CA LEU A 395 -0.14 5.89 -11.61
C LEU A 395 0.37 7.29 -11.32
N TYR A 396 0.14 8.19 -12.26
CA TYR A 396 0.68 9.56 -12.37
C TYR A 396 1.87 9.74 -13.32
N LEU A 397 2.29 8.71 -14.05
CA LEU A 397 3.16 8.91 -15.22
C LEU A 397 2.39 9.04 -16.54
N GLU A 398 1.07 8.75 -16.51
CA GLU A 398 0.15 8.95 -17.64
C GLU A 398 -0.70 10.24 -17.52
N SER A 399 -0.76 10.87 -16.35
CA SER A 399 -1.45 12.15 -16.14
C SER A 399 -0.53 13.35 -16.34
N ASP A 400 -1.09 14.55 -16.51
CA ASP A 400 -0.39 15.85 -16.59
C ASP A 400 0.38 16.27 -15.30
N LEU A 401 0.57 15.36 -14.34
CA LEU A 401 1.41 15.63 -13.17
C LEU A 401 2.89 15.51 -13.57
N ASP A 402 3.70 16.51 -13.21
CA ASP A 402 5.07 16.63 -13.68
C ASP A 402 5.97 15.49 -13.18
N ASP A 403 5.78 14.97 -11.95
CA ASP A 403 6.50 13.81 -11.38
C ASP A 403 5.95 13.29 -10.02
N MET A 404 6.63 12.28 -9.45
CA MET A 404 6.25 11.63 -8.18
C MET A 404 6.37 12.50 -6.93
N PHE A 405 7.30 13.45 -6.86
CA PHE A 405 7.45 14.30 -5.67
C PHE A 405 6.27 15.27 -5.56
N ASP A 406 5.75 15.76 -6.69
CA ASP A 406 4.53 16.58 -6.70
C ASP A 406 3.28 15.76 -6.33
N ALA A 407 3.15 14.55 -6.88
CA ALA A 407 1.98 13.70 -6.65
C ALA A 407 1.91 13.15 -5.21
N TRP A 408 3.06 12.77 -4.67
CA TRP A 408 3.16 12.08 -3.38
C TRP A 408 3.81 12.94 -2.31
N GLY A 409 4.95 13.53 -2.63
CA GLY A 409 5.87 14.03 -1.63
C GLY A 409 6.44 12.92 -0.75
N VAL A 410 7.47 13.26 0.02
CA VAL A 410 8.23 12.29 0.82
C VAL A 410 7.37 11.64 1.91
N ASP A 411 6.57 12.44 2.63
CA ASP A 411 5.82 11.97 3.80
C ASP A 411 4.66 11.04 3.44
N ARG A 412 3.89 11.37 2.39
CA ARG A 412 2.80 10.50 1.91
C ARG A 412 3.38 9.19 1.39
N TYR A 413 4.45 9.27 0.60
CA TYR A 413 5.15 8.09 0.09
C TYR A 413 5.63 7.20 1.25
N ARG A 414 6.33 7.78 2.23
CA ARG A 414 6.84 7.10 3.43
C ARG A 414 5.77 6.34 4.22
N MET A 415 4.61 6.95 4.41
CA MET A 415 3.49 6.31 5.10
C MET A 415 2.91 5.17 4.26
N GLN A 416 2.69 5.41 2.96
CA GLN A 416 2.07 4.42 2.10
C GLN A 416 2.93 3.18 1.87
N ILE A 417 4.24 3.35 1.68
CA ILE A 417 5.11 2.20 1.45
C ILE A 417 5.05 1.18 2.58
N GLY A 418 4.63 1.56 3.80
CA GLY A 418 4.39 0.60 4.87
C GLY A 418 5.59 -0.29 5.22
N LYS A 419 6.81 0.01 4.73
CA LYS A 419 8.05 -0.78 4.91
C LYS A 419 8.28 -1.12 6.37
N TYR A 420 7.89 -0.19 7.25
CA TYR A 420 7.95 -0.35 8.69
C TYR A 420 7.02 -1.40 9.22
N SER A 421 6.38 -2.25 8.43
CA SER A 421 5.53 -3.32 8.95
C SER A 421 6.14 -4.70 8.72
N GLY A 422 7.43 -4.73 8.40
CA GLY A 422 8.16 -5.97 8.13
C GLY A 422 7.73 -6.64 6.84
N ILE A 423 7.15 -5.89 5.90
CA ILE A 423 6.80 -6.36 4.57
C ILE A 423 7.74 -5.68 3.57
N PRO A 424 8.51 -6.46 2.78
CA PRO A 424 9.20 -5.99 1.59
C PRO A 424 8.24 -5.20 0.68
N VAL A 425 8.61 -3.97 0.29
CA VAL A 425 7.78 -3.14 -0.60
C VAL A 425 8.55 -2.73 -1.84
N GLN A 426 7.87 -2.81 -2.97
CA GLN A 426 8.36 -2.47 -4.29
C GLN A 426 7.42 -1.42 -4.90
N ASN A 427 7.93 -0.51 -5.73
CA ASN A 427 7.07 0.33 -6.56
C ASN A 427 6.85 -0.37 -7.90
N CYS A 428 5.61 -0.63 -8.29
CA CYS A 428 5.26 -1.06 -9.63
C CYS A 428 5.29 0.13 -10.60
N MET A 429 6.11 0.09 -11.64
CA MET A 429 6.19 1.15 -12.65
C MET A 429 5.73 0.66 -14.01
N ASN A 430 4.88 1.46 -14.66
CA ASN A 430 4.48 1.25 -16.05
C ASN A 430 5.43 1.95 -17.05
N ILE A 431 6.53 2.54 -16.56
CA ILE A 431 7.57 3.12 -17.42
C ILE A 431 8.87 2.31 -17.35
N PRO A 432 9.63 2.23 -18.45
CA PRO A 432 10.96 1.65 -18.43
C PRO A 432 11.88 2.36 -17.41
N ILE A 433 12.59 1.58 -16.60
CA ILE A 433 13.51 2.14 -15.60
C ILE A 433 14.80 2.58 -16.29
N ASN A 434 15.02 3.89 -16.35
CA ASN A 434 16.21 4.47 -16.96
C ASN A 434 16.68 5.71 -16.19
N PHE A 435 17.96 5.76 -15.84
CA PHE A 435 18.59 6.90 -15.16
C PHE A 435 18.67 8.17 -16.01
N LYS A 436 18.29 8.13 -17.30
CA LYS A 436 18.20 9.32 -18.15
C LYS A 436 16.80 9.95 -18.18
N ASP A 437 15.77 9.18 -17.82
CA ASP A 437 14.40 9.66 -17.83
C ASP A 437 14.07 10.33 -16.50
N HIS A 438 13.61 11.59 -16.54
CA HIS A 438 13.37 12.36 -15.33
C HIS A 438 12.31 11.71 -14.43
N ARG A 439 11.24 11.17 -15.01
CA ARG A 439 10.15 10.52 -14.28
C ARG A 439 10.64 9.27 -13.57
N ALA A 440 11.37 8.40 -14.27
CA ALA A 440 11.99 7.22 -13.68
C ALA A 440 12.94 7.59 -12.53
N ARG A 441 13.70 8.68 -12.67
CA ARG A 441 14.58 9.16 -11.61
C ARG A 441 13.82 9.64 -10.38
N THR A 442 12.66 10.28 -10.54
CA THR A 442 11.86 10.72 -9.39
C THR A 442 11.35 9.54 -8.57
N VAL A 443 10.94 8.45 -9.24
CA VAL A 443 10.53 7.19 -8.57
C VAL A 443 11.73 6.53 -7.88
N LEU A 444 12.87 6.42 -8.58
CA LEU A 444 14.10 5.86 -8.00
C LEU A 444 14.59 6.68 -6.81
N ALA A 445 14.48 8.00 -6.85
CA ALA A 445 14.83 8.87 -5.73
C ALA A 445 14.02 8.51 -4.48
N LEU A 446 12.69 8.42 -4.59
CA LEU A 446 11.82 8.02 -3.48
C LEU A 446 12.08 6.59 -3.01
N ALA A 447 12.25 5.64 -3.95
CA ALA A 447 12.52 4.25 -3.65
C ALA A 447 13.85 4.09 -2.87
N LEU A 448 14.93 4.68 -3.37
CA LEU A 448 16.25 4.64 -2.75
C LEU A 448 16.27 5.34 -1.40
N LEU A 449 15.57 6.47 -1.27
CA LEU A 449 15.44 7.23 -0.03
C LEU A 449 14.82 6.39 1.11
N HIS A 450 14.01 5.40 0.76
CA HIS A 450 13.32 4.49 1.69
C HIS A 450 13.85 3.05 1.66
N ASP A 451 14.89 2.77 0.86
CA ASP A 451 15.44 1.42 0.64
C ASP A 451 14.32 0.42 0.25
N ASN A 452 13.53 0.84 -0.74
CA ASN A 452 12.51 0.03 -1.40
C ASN A 452 12.96 -0.28 -2.82
N GLY A 453 12.44 -1.37 -3.37
CA GLY A 453 12.70 -1.74 -4.75
C GLY A 453 11.74 -1.14 -5.74
N VAL A 454 12.02 -1.36 -7.02
CA VAL A 454 11.18 -0.91 -8.13
C VAL A 454 11.02 -2.05 -9.13
N PHE A 455 9.79 -2.32 -9.55
CA PHE A 455 9.43 -3.30 -10.55
C PHE A 455 9.82 -2.82 -11.94
N GLY A 456 10.17 -3.76 -12.82
CA GLY A 456 10.61 -3.45 -14.18
C GLY A 456 12.12 -3.22 -14.31
N LEU A 457 12.89 -3.40 -13.23
CA LEU A 457 14.36 -3.47 -13.31
C LEU A 457 14.79 -4.85 -13.83
N GLU A 458 14.75 -5.03 -15.14
CA GLU A 458 15.24 -6.27 -15.76
C GLU A 458 16.74 -6.46 -15.52
N GLY A 459 17.12 -7.70 -15.17
CA GLY A 459 18.52 -8.05 -14.90
C GLY A 459 19.38 -7.95 -16.16
N GLY A 460 20.30 -6.97 -16.18
CA GLY A 460 21.17 -6.65 -17.32
C GLY A 460 21.10 -5.17 -17.72
N ASN A 461 20.15 -4.42 -17.15
CA ASN A 461 20.08 -2.97 -17.29
C ASN A 461 21.26 -2.29 -16.56
N PRO A 462 21.98 -1.34 -17.18
CA PRO A 462 23.01 -0.52 -16.51
C PRO A 462 22.57 0.08 -15.17
N CYS A 463 21.27 0.35 -15.02
CA CYS A 463 20.66 0.80 -13.77
C CYS A 463 20.93 -0.19 -12.62
N THR A 464 20.74 -1.50 -12.86
CA THR A 464 20.94 -2.55 -11.87
C THR A 464 22.39 -2.61 -11.39
N ASP A 465 23.35 -2.44 -12.30
CA ASP A 465 24.77 -2.41 -11.92
C ASP A 465 25.14 -1.20 -11.07
N LEU A 466 24.58 -0.02 -11.37
CA LEU A 466 24.72 1.16 -10.52
C LEU A 466 24.13 0.90 -9.13
N LEU A 467 22.94 0.31 -9.05
CA LEU A 467 22.29 -0.02 -7.78
C LEU A 467 23.09 -1.04 -6.94
N ARG A 468 23.72 -2.05 -7.57
CA ARG A 468 24.69 -2.95 -6.90
C ARG A 468 25.90 -2.19 -6.38
N LYS A 469 26.45 -1.26 -7.17
CA LYS A 469 27.59 -0.43 -6.76
C LYS A 469 27.23 0.53 -5.62
N VAL A 470 26.00 1.03 -5.56
CA VAL A 470 25.51 1.79 -4.39
C VAL A 470 25.40 0.88 -3.16
N GLY A 471 25.07 -0.39 -3.34
CA GLY A 471 24.76 -1.33 -2.26
C GLY A 471 23.26 -1.43 -1.96
N ALA A 472 22.40 -0.81 -2.78
CA ALA A 472 20.95 -0.92 -2.66
C ALA A 472 20.43 -2.33 -2.98
N LEU A 473 21.25 -3.16 -3.65
CA LEU A 473 20.98 -4.57 -3.96
C LEU A 473 21.81 -5.54 -3.12
N ASP A 474 22.56 -5.05 -2.13
CA ASP A 474 23.44 -5.85 -1.30
C ASP A 474 22.83 -6.04 0.10
N GLU A 475 22.51 -7.29 0.46
CA GLU A 475 21.92 -7.60 1.77
C GLU A 475 22.91 -7.34 2.92
N SER A 476 24.21 -7.32 2.66
CA SER A 476 25.22 -6.98 3.67
C SER A 476 25.31 -5.47 3.94
N ALA A 477 24.75 -4.64 3.06
CA ALA A 477 24.75 -3.20 3.26
C ALA A 477 23.83 -2.80 4.42
N THR A 478 24.33 -1.99 5.34
CA THR A 478 23.49 -1.33 6.33
C THR A 478 22.91 -0.05 5.71
N TRP A 479 21.59 -0.01 5.54
CA TRP A 479 20.90 1.21 5.13
C TRP A 479 20.76 2.17 6.31
N ILE A 480 21.16 3.42 6.10
CA ILE A 480 21.10 4.52 7.05
C ILE A 480 20.10 5.54 6.49
N PRO A 481 18.90 5.63 7.05
CA PRO A 481 17.84 6.46 6.49
C PRO A 481 18.13 7.95 6.64
N TYR A 482 17.46 8.76 5.83
CA TYR A 482 17.73 10.19 5.76
C TYR A 482 17.42 11.00 7.03
N TRP A 483 16.54 10.49 7.89
CA TRP A 483 16.29 11.12 9.19
C TRP A 483 17.34 10.75 10.25
N ARG A 484 18.29 9.85 9.95
CA ARG A 484 19.45 9.51 10.80
C ARG A 484 20.80 9.83 10.15
N SER A 485 20.80 10.27 8.89
CA SER A 485 22.03 10.39 8.12
C SER A 485 22.95 11.49 8.59
N GLN A 486 22.48 12.47 9.36
CA GLN A 486 23.32 13.54 9.94
C GLN A 486 24.53 13.01 10.73
N ALA A 487 24.46 11.78 11.24
CA ALA A 487 25.59 11.12 11.91
C ALA A 487 26.72 10.67 10.95
N VAL A 488 26.43 10.54 9.65
CA VAL A 488 27.38 10.07 8.62
C VAL A 488 27.59 11.06 7.48
N ALA A 489 26.60 11.91 7.17
CA ALA A 489 26.66 12.91 6.13
C ALA A 489 25.70 14.08 6.41
N SER A 490 26.08 15.31 6.05
CA SER A 490 25.21 16.49 6.16
C SER A 490 25.36 17.41 4.95
N ALA A 491 24.26 18.04 4.53
CA ALA A 491 24.26 19.07 3.48
C ALA A 491 24.37 20.47 4.10
N SER A 492 25.05 21.40 3.42
CA SER A 492 25.09 22.81 3.81
C SER A 492 23.80 23.57 3.52
N GLN A 493 22.95 23.05 2.61
CA GLN A 493 21.63 23.60 2.32
C GLN A 493 20.53 22.77 2.99
N PRO A 494 19.54 23.42 3.63
CA PRO A 494 18.35 22.72 4.12
C PRO A 494 17.54 22.16 2.95
N GLY A 495 16.74 21.13 3.22
CA GLY A 495 15.83 20.52 2.24
C GLY A 495 16.43 19.36 1.44
N LEU A 496 17.76 19.22 1.35
CA LEU A 496 18.36 18.00 0.80
C LEU A 496 18.23 16.84 1.78
N LEU A 497 17.78 15.70 1.26
CA LEU A 497 17.66 14.46 2.01
C LEU A 497 18.79 13.51 1.59
N ILE A 498 19.57 13.03 2.54
CA ILE A 498 20.70 12.12 2.26
C ILE A 498 20.40 10.79 2.90
N THR A 499 20.27 9.71 2.14
CA THR A 499 20.33 8.37 2.71
C THR A 499 21.68 7.73 2.40
N ALA A 500 22.10 6.75 3.19
CA ALA A 500 23.37 6.07 2.96
C ALA A 500 23.26 4.54 3.00
N TYR A 501 24.16 3.88 2.29
CA TYR A 501 24.36 2.43 2.33
C TYR A 501 25.81 2.19 2.77
N ARG A 502 25.99 1.67 3.98
CA ARG A 502 27.30 1.36 4.55
C ARG A 502 27.62 -0.11 4.36
N MET A 503 28.80 -0.39 3.81
CA MET A 503 29.37 -1.72 3.75
C MET A 503 30.63 -1.78 4.58
N ASP A 504 30.78 -2.85 5.36
CA ASP A 504 31.96 -3.06 6.18
C ASP A 504 33.07 -3.83 5.41
N SER A 505 32.69 -4.60 4.38
CA SER A 505 33.61 -5.35 3.52
C SER A 505 33.12 -5.42 2.06
N PRO A 506 33.70 -4.65 1.12
CA PRO A 506 34.73 -3.64 1.34
C PRO A 506 34.20 -2.47 2.18
N LYS A 507 35.09 -1.81 2.94
CA LYS A 507 34.73 -0.62 3.74
C LYS A 507 34.37 0.54 2.81
N ARG A 508 33.07 0.73 2.58
CA ARG A 508 32.52 1.66 1.59
C ARG A 508 31.27 2.33 2.16
N LEU A 509 31.10 3.61 1.85
CA LEU A 509 29.87 4.35 2.13
C LEU A 509 29.33 4.90 0.82
N SER A 510 28.11 4.55 0.46
CA SER A 510 27.42 5.16 -0.68
C SER A 510 26.35 6.11 -0.18
N LEU A 511 26.25 7.29 -0.77
CA LEU A 511 25.19 8.25 -0.49
C LEU A 511 24.24 8.34 -1.67
N VAL A 512 22.95 8.48 -1.36
CA VAL A 512 21.92 8.94 -2.29
C VAL A 512 21.47 10.30 -1.79
N VAL A 513 21.84 11.35 -2.51
CA VAL A 513 21.52 12.74 -2.16
C VAL A 513 20.33 13.17 -3.00
N VAL A 514 19.18 13.35 -2.37
CA VAL A 514 17.89 13.61 -3.01
C VAL A 514 17.47 15.07 -2.77
N ASN A 515 16.98 15.72 -3.82
CA ASN A 515 16.35 17.03 -3.73
C ASN A 515 14.83 16.90 -3.96
N PRO A 516 14.01 16.90 -2.89
CA PRO A 516 12.56 16.87 -3.01
C PRO A 516 11.95 18.25 -3.31
N GLY A 517 12.78 19.30 -3.43
CA GLY A 517 12.34 20.68 -3.58
C GLY A 517 12.04 21.06 -5.04
N PRO A 518 11.26 22.15 -5.25
CA PRO A 518 10.76 22.55 -6.56
C PRO A 518 11.80 23.25 -7.45
N SER A 519 13.05 23.35 -7.01
CA SER A 519 14.12 24.00 -7.74
C SER A 519 15.44 23.27 -7.54
N ASP A 520 16.39 23.45 -8.47
CA ASP A 520 17.75 22.95 -8.34
C ASP A 520 18.41 23.50 -7.07
N VAL A 521 19.17 22.64 -6.39
CA VAL A 521 19.90 23.00 -5.16
C VAL A 521 21.38 22.71 -5.37
N GLN A 522 22.21 23.68 -4.99
CA GLN A 522 23.65 23.51 -4.91
C GLN A 522 24.07 23.53 -3.45
N ALA A 523 24.74 22.47 -3.00
CA ALA A 523 25.14 22.31 -1.61
C ALA A 523 26.52 21.68 -1.47
N ASP A 524 27.13 21.87 -0.32
CA ASP A 524 28.28 21.10 0.10
C ASP A 524 27.81 19.91 0.92
N ILE A 525 28.42 18.75 0.66
CA ILE A 525 28.14 17.54 1.43
C ILE A 525 29.35 17.21 2.29
N THR A 526 29.17 17.22 3.61
CA THR A 526 30.21 16.84 4.58
C THR A 526 30.02 15.39 4.97
N VAL A 527 31.09 14.59 4.87
CA VAL A 527 31.15 13.15 5.15
C VAL A 527 32.45 12.87 5.93
N PRO A 528 32.39 12.80 7.27
CA PRO A 528 33.56 12.54 8.10
C PRO A 528 34.22 11.17 7.81
N GLY A 529 35.55 11.10 7.91
CA GLY A 529 36.28 9.83 7.85
C GLY A 529 36.41 9.19 6.46
N CYS A 530 36.10 9.93 5.40
CA CYS A 530 36.36 9.55 4.01
C CYS A 530 37.44 10.45 3.42
N ASP A 531 38.19 9.95 2.43
CA ASP A 531 39.26 10.69 1.73
C ASP A 531 39.05 10.80 0.22
N LYS A 532 38.14 10.00 -0.33
CA LYS A 532 37.79 10.00 -1.75
C LYS A 532 36.28 9.92 -1.94
N ALA A 533 35.77 10.69 -2.91
CA ALA A 533 34.39 10.63 -3.37
C ALA A 533 34.34 10.54 -4.91
N THR A 534 33.48 9.67 -5.43
CA THR A 534 33.26 9.46 -6.87
C THR A 534 31.77 9.58 -7.18
N ASP A 535 31.46 10.30 -8.26
CA ASP A 535 30.13 10.33 -8.85
C ASP A 535 29.89 9.03 -9.59
N LEU A 536 28.95 8.23 -9.10
CA LEU A 536 28.71 6.91 -9.66
C LEU A 536 28.02 6.97 -11.03
N GLU A 537 27.32 8.06 -11.33
CA GLU A 537 26.60 8.22 -12.60
C GLU A 537 27.52 8.58 -13.77
N THR A 538 28.64 9.25 -13.47
CA THR A 538 29.61 9.71 -14.47
C THR A 538 30.98 9.04 -14.36
N ASP A 539 31.22 8.27 -13.29
CA ASP A 539 32.52 7.69 -12.91
C ASP A 539 33.63 8.75 -12.75
N THR A 540 33.25 9.98 -12.41
CA THR A 540 34.19 11.09 -12.20
C THR A 540 34.46 11.32 -10.73
N ALA A 541 35.71 11.65 -10.38
CA ALA A 541 36.04 12.03 -9.01
C ALA A 541 35.44 13.40 -8.66
N PHE A 542 34.80 13.52 -7.50
CA PHE A 542 34.41 14.82 -7.00
C PHE A 542 35.62 15.59 -6.46
N SER A 543 35.54 16.93 -6.48
CA SER A 543 36.43 17.75 -5.68
C SER A 543 36.11 17.50 -4.20
N PHE A 544 36.97 16.69 -3.56
CA PHE A 544 36.77 16.20 -2.22
C PHE A 544 37.98 16.52 -1.35
N ALA A 545 37.80 17.38 -0.35
CA ALA A 545 38.87 17.80 0.54
C ALA A 545 38.34 17.95 1.97
N GLY A 546 39.08 17.44 2.95
CA GLY A 546 38.70 17.54 4.37
C GLY A 546 37.35 16.89 4.69
N GLY A 547 36.99 15.80 4.00
CA GLY A 547 35.70 15.15 4.17
C GLY A 547 34.53 15.90 3.52
N ARG A 548 34.76 16.86 2.61
CA ARG A 548 33.70 17.67 2.00
C ARG A 548 33.70 17.56 0.49
N ILE A 549 32.54 17.26 -0.09
CA ILE A 549 32.22 17.44 -1.51
C ILE A 549 31.75 18.87 -1.69
N ALA A 550 32.48 19.66 -2.47
CA ALA A 550 32.13 21.05 -2.71
C ALA A 550 31.12 21.19 -3.87
N ASN A 551 30.14 22.09 -3.71
CA ASN A 551 29.28 22.57 -4.81
C ASN A 551 28.52 21.46 -5.58
N LEU A 552 28.04 20.42 -4.89
CA LEU A 552 27.22 19.38 -5.48
C LEU A 552 25.86 19.96 -5.89
N THR A 553 25.56 19.94 -7.19
CA THR A 553 24.24 20.29 -7.71
C THR A 553 23.36 19.05 -7.79
N VAL A 554 22.15 19.16 -7.22
CA VAL A 554 21.07 18.18 -7.32
C VAL A 554 19.85 18.88 -7.92
N LYS A 555 19.39 18.41 -9.07
CA LYS A 555 18.27 19.02 -9.79
C LYS A 555 16.96 18.89 -9.01
N ARG A 556 15.97 19.72 -9.35
CA ARG A 556 14.59 19.56 -8.88
C ARG A 556 14.15 18.09 -9.00
N HIS A 557 13.61 17.54 -7.91
CA HIS A 557 12.99 16.21 -7.86
C HIS A 557 13.91 15.07 -8.35
N ASP A 558 15.21 15.24 -8.16
CA ASP A 558 16.25 14.36 -8.65
C ASP A 558 17.15 13.88 -7.49
N PHE A 559 18.07 12.98 -7.80
CA PHE A 559 19.08 12.47 -6.89
C PHE A 559 20.48 12.45 -7.51
N ARG A 560 21.49 12.28 -6.66
CA ARG A 560 22.87 11.98 -7.03
C ARG A 560 23.38 10.76 -6.28
N LEU A 561 24.13 9.91 -6.98
CA LEU A 561 24.80 8.75 -6.38
C LEU A 561 26.27 9.03 -6.14
N VAL A 562 26.69 8.97 -4.89
CA VAL A 562 28.08 9.21 -4.49
C VAL A 562 28.63 7.96 -3.83
N ILE A 563 29.79 7.48 -4.26
CA ILE A 563 30.55 6.46 -3.54
C ILE A 563 31.73 7.10 -2.83
N LEU A 564 31.89 6.79 -1.55
CA LEU A 564 33.00 7.20 -0.72
C LEU A 564 33.78 5.99 -0.20
N TYR A 565 35.09 6.20 -0.07
CA TYR A 565 36.01 5.25 0.53
C TYR A 565 36.64 5.88 1.78
N SER A 566 36.80 5.08 2.83
CA SER A 566 37.61 5.49 3.98
C SER A 566 39.08 5.44 3.62
N ALA A 567 39.86 6.35 4.20
CA ALA A 567 41.30 6.20 4.26
C ALA A 567 41.61 4.83 4.90
N THR A 568 42.39 4.02 4.19
CA THR A 568 42.87 2.71 4.65
C THR A 568 43.71 2.82 5.89
#